data_AF-O15392-F1
#
_entry.id   AF-O15392-F1
#
_cell.length_a   1.000
_cell.length_b   1.000
_cell.length_c   1.000
_cell.angle_alpha   90.00
_cell.angle_beta   90.00
_cell.angle_gamma   90.00
#
_symmetry.space_group_name_H-M   'P 1'
#
loop_
_entity.id
_entity.type
_entity.pdbx_description
1 polymer ?
#
loop_
_entity_poly.entity_id
_entity_poly.type
_entity_poly.pdbx_seq_one_letter_code
_entity_poly.pdbx_strand_id
1 'polypeptide(L)'
;MGAPTLPPAWQPFLKDHRISTFKNWPFLEGCACTPERMAEAGFIHCPTENEPDLAQCFFCFKELEGWEPDDDPIEEHKKHSSGCAFLSVKKQFEELTLGEFLKLDRERAKNKIAKETNNKKKEFEETAKKVRRAIEQLAAMD
;
A
#
# COMPACT_ATOMS: atom_id res chain seq x y z
N MET A 1 27.75 -8.30 -2.35
CA MET A 1 26.98 -8.93 -3.44
C MET A 1 25.92 -7.92 -3.88
N GLY A 2 25.90 -7.52 -5.15
CA GLY A 2 25.00 -6.47 -5.62
C GLY A 2 23.55 -6.92 -5.54
N ALA A 3 22.65 -6.03 -5.09
CA ALA A 3 21.22 -6.32 -5.08
C ALA A 3 20.76 -6.70 -6.50
N PRO A 4 19.87 -7.71 -6.66
CA PRO A 4 19.34 -8.08 -7.96
C PRO A 4 18.78 -6.86 -8.69
N THR A 5 19.25 -6.59 -9.91
CA THR A 5 18.78 -5.44 -10.69
C THR A 5 17.47 -5.80 -11.40
N LEU A 6 16.39 -5.86 -10.64
CA LEU A 6 15.03 -5.89 -11.19
C LEU A 6 14.61 -4.48 -11.65
N PRO A 7 13.75 -4.35 -12.68
CA PRO A 7 13.09 -3.09 -12.99
C PRO A 7 12.41 -2.50 -11.75
N PRO A 8 12.34 -1.16 -11.60
CA PRO A 8 11.76 -0.53 -10.42
C PRO A 8 10.35 -1.00 -10.07
N ALA A 9 9.54 -1.32 -11.09
CA ALA A 9 8.19 -1.85 -10.90
C ALA A 9 8.18 -3.18 -10.15
N TRP A 10 9.22 -4.01 -10.25
CA TRP A 10 9.26 -5.34 -9.65
C TRP A 10 10.08 -5.42 -8.36
N GLN A 11 10.88 -4.39 -8.04
CA GLN A 11 11.66 -4.37 -6.81
C GLN A 11 10.83 -4.63 -5.52
N PRO A 12 9.61 -4.07 -5.35
CA PRO A 12 8.80 -4.30 -4.15
C PRO A 12 8.36 -5.76 -3.91
N PHE A 13 8.49 -6.63 -4.91
CA PHE A 13 8.26 -8.06 -4.70
C PHE A 13 9.32 -8.70 -3.77
N LEU A 14 10.54 -8.16 -3.74
CA LEU A 14 11.60 -8.62 -2.85
C LEU A 14 11.35 -8.14 -1.41
N LYS A 15 11.42 -9.04 -0.43
CA LYS A 15 11.24 -8.69 0.99
C LYS A 15 12.28 -7.67 1.45
N ASP A 16 13.54 -7.86 1.06
CA ASP A 16 14.65 -6.96 1.42
C ASP A 16 14.44 -5.54 0.90
N HIS A 17 13.89 -5.39 -0.31
CA HIS A 17 13.55 -4.07 -0.83
C HIS A 17 12.49 -3.40 0.04
N ARG A 18 11.46 -4.14 0.47
CA ARG A 18 10.41 -3.60 1.34
C ARG A 18 10.97 -3.17 2.69
N ILE A 19 11.83 -3.99 3.32
CA ILE A 19 12.52 -3.63 4.57
C ILE A 19 13.29 -2.32 4.40
N SER A 20 14.03 -2.15 3.29
CA SER A 20 14.85 -0.95 3.06
C SER A 20 14.05 0.36 2.90
N THR A 21 12.72 0.28 2.75
CA THR A 21 11.87 1.48 2.73
C THR A 21 11.69 2.11 4.12
N PHE A 22 11.75 1.30 5.20
CA PHE A 22 11.53 1.72 6.59
C PHE A 22 12.74 2.43 7.19
N LYS A 23 13.02 3.66 6.76
CA LYS A 23 14.23 4.40 7.17
C LYS A 23 14.17 4.95 8.60
N ASN A 24 13.01 5.48 9.00
CA ASN A 24 12.80 6.16 10.29
C ASN A 24 11.56 5.60 10.99
N TRP A 25 11.38 4.28 10.92
CA TRP A 25 10.20 3.62 11.50
C TRP A 25 10.28 3.62 13.04
N PRO A 26 9.22 4.02 13.76
CA PRO A 26 9.28 4.18 15.20
C PRO A 26 9.26 2.85 15.98
N PHE A 27 8.70 1.79 15.40
CA PHE A 27 8.49 0.50 16.08
C PHE A 27 9.57 -0.50 15.70
N LEU A 28 10.54 -0.70 16.58
CA LEU A 28 11.70 -1.56 16.35
C LEU A 28 11.63 -2.78 17.29
N GLU A 29 12.73 -3.10 17.97
CA GLU A 29 12.83 -4.26 18.86
C GLU A 29 11.71 -4.27 19.93
N GLY A 30 11.08 -5.43 20.11
CA GLY A 30 9.98 -5.61 21.07
C GLY A 30 8.58 -5.27 20.56
N CYS A 31 8.45 -4.74 19.34
CA CYS A 31 7.16 -4.42 18.72
C CYS A 31 6.70 -5.56 17.76
N ALA A 32 5.39 -5.72 17.56
CA ALA A 32 4.81 -6.66 16.60
C ALA A 32 4.87 -6.15 15.14
N CYS A 33 5.02 -4.84 14.96
CA CYS A 33 5.07 -4.13 13.68
C CYS A 33 6.48 -3.62 13.31
N THR A 34 7.53 -4.42 13.56
CA THR A 34 8.90 -4.08 13.12
C THR A 34 9.01 -3.96 11.59
N PRO A 35 10.03 -3.30 11.03
CA PRO A 35 10.26 -3.24 9.58
C PRO A 35 10.21 -4.61 8.89
N GLU A 36 10.77 -5.66 9.51
CA GLU A 36 10.77 -7.02 8.99
C GLU A 36 9.37 -7.63 8.95
N ARG A 37 8.56 -7.38 10.00
CA ARG A 37 7.18 -7.84 10.13
C ARG A 37 6.26 -7.11 9.16
N MET A 38 6.41 -5.80 9.05
CA MET A 38 5.72 -4.96 8.08
C MET A 38 6.01 -5.41 6.65
N ALA A 39 7.30 -5.60 6.31
CA ALA A 39 7.72 -6.09 5.01
C ALA A 39 7.22 -7.52 4.73
N GLU A 40 7.19 -8.40 5.73
CA GLU A 40 6.62 -9.75 5.61
C GLU A 40 5.13 -9.72 5.24
N ALA A 41 4.35 -8.83 5.85
CA ALA A 41 2.95 -8.60 5.51
C ALA A 41 2.73 -7.86 4.17
N GLY A 42 3.81 -7.44 3.50
CA GLY A 42 3.77 -6.79 2.19
C GLY A 42 3.70 -5.27 2.23
N PHE A 43 3.95 -4.64 3.39
CA PHE A 43 3.99 -3.18 3.49
C PHE A 43 5.34 -2.61 3.05
N ILE A 44 5.26 -1.39 2.53
CA ILE A 44 6.38 -0.46 2.32
C ILE A 44 6.09 0.83 3.08
N HIS A 45 7.13 1.50 3.56
CA HIS A 45 7.02 2.81 4.20
C HIS A 45 6.92 3.90 3.14
N CYS A 46 5.89 4.74 3.24
CA CYS A 46 5.63 5.84 2.33
C CYS A 46 5.18 7.10 3.10
N PRO A 47 6.02 7.62 4.01
CA PRO A 47 5.63 8.68 4.92
C PRO A 47 5.30 9.99 4.18
N THR A 48 4.35 10.74 4.72
CA THR A 48 4.11 12.14 4.33
C THR A 48 4.54 13.07 5.47
N GLU A 49 4.51 14.38 5.25
CA GLU A 49 4.81 15.37 6.31
C GLU A 49 3.85 15.25 7.50
N ASN A 50 2.59 14.86 7.24
CA ASN A 50 1.55 14.74 8.26
C ASN A 50 1.38 13.30 8.78
N GLU A 51 1.87 12.31 8.04
CA GLU A 51 1.63 10.88 8.29
C GLU A 51 2.99 10.15 8.27
N PRO A 52 3.82 10.32 9.32
CA PRO A 52 5.20 9.81 9.34
C PRO A 52 5.29 8.29 9.43
N ASP A 53 4.23 7.62 9.86
CA ASP A 53 4.10 6.17 9.95
C ASP A 53 3.22 5.58 8.83
N LEU A 54 2.93 6.34 7.77
CA LEU A 54 2.13 5.84 6.65
C LEU A 54 2.83 4.65 5.97
N ALA A 55 2.14 3.52 5.96
CA ALA A 55 2.57 2.30 5.29
C ALA A 55 1.56 1.87 4.22
N GLN A 56 2.05 1.38 3.09
CA GLN A 56 1.22 0.93 1.98
C GLN A 56 1.55 -0.51 1.59
N CYS A 57 0.55 -1.36 1.38
CA CYS A 57 0.80 -2.66 0.78
C CYS A 57 1.22 -2.48 -0.70
N PHE A 58 2.39 -3.02 -1.09
CA PHE A 58 2.92 -2.87 -2.45
C PHE A 58 2.03 -3.51 -3.54
N PHE A 59 1.16 -4.44 -3.15
CA PHE A 59 0.39 -5.29 -4.06
C PHE A 59 -1.06 -4.82 -4.22
N CYS A 60 -1.75 -4.52 -3.12
CA CYS A 60 -3.14 -4.03 -3.16
C CYS A 60 -3.27 -2.51 -3.02
N PHE A 61 -2.17 -1.80 -2.74
CA PHE A 61 -2.12 -0.34 -2.58
C PHE A 61 -3.03 0.21 -1.46
N LYS A 62 -3.36 -0.63 -0.47
CA LYS A 62 -4.01 -0.20 0.76
C LYS A 62 -3.00 0.52 1.64
N GLU A 63 -3.32 1.77 1.97
CA GLU A 63 -2.59 2.60 2.93
C GLU A 63 -3.19 2.44 4.32
N LEU A 64 -2.32 2.38 5.33
CA LEU A 64 -2.63 2.34 6.76
C LEU A 64 -1.64 3.25 7.51
N GLU A 65 -2.17 3.96 8.49
CA GLU A 65 -1.46 4.87 9.40
C GLU A 65 -2.03 4.67 10.82
N GLY A 66 -1.38 5.27 11.81
CA GLY A 66 -1.78 5.12 13.21
C GLY A 66 -1.35 3.78 13.78
N TRP A 67 -0.17 3.29 13.41
CA TRP A 67 0.36 2.02 13.89
C TRP A 67 0.68 2.09 15.39
N GLU A 68 0.37 1.02 16.10
CA GLU A 68 0.67 0.80 17.51
C GLU A 68 1.71 -0.33 17.66
N PRO A 69 2.53 -0.35 18.73
CA PRO A 69 3.63 -1.30 18.87
C PRO A 69 3.19 -2.77 18.93
N ASP A 70 1.93 -3.06 19.28
CA ASP A 70 1.33 -4.38 19.39
C ASP A 70 0.50 -4.81 18.16
N ASP A 71 0.38 -3.95 17.14
CA ASP A 71 -0.30 -4.29 15.90
C ASP A 71 0.43 -5.41 15.14
N ASP A 72 -0.30 -6.47 14.75
CA ASP A 72 0.20 -7.46 13.80
C ASP A 72 -0.09 -6.98 12.36
N PRO A 73 0.94 -6.69 11.55
CA PRO A 73 0.75 -6.21 10.19
C PRO A 73 -0.05 -7.17 9.31
N ILE A 74 0.03 -8.49 9.54
CA ILE A 74 -0.74 -9.46 8.76
C ILE A 74 -2.24 -9.36 9.07
N GLU A 75 -2.60 -9.20 10.34
CA GLU A 75 -3.99 -9.09 10.77
C GLU A 75 -4.61 -7.76 10.34
N GLU A 76 -3.87 -6.65 10.49
CA GLU A 76 -4.32 -5.34 9.98
C GLU A 76 -4.48 -5.36 8.46
N HIS A 77 -3.58 -6.02 7.72
CA HIS A 77 -3.75 -6.19 6.28
C HIS A 77 -5.02 -7.00 5.94
N LYS A 78 -5.29 -8.13 6.61
CA LYS A 78 -6.52 -8.92 6.39
C LYS A 78 -7.78 -8.12 6.71
N LYS A 79 -7.79 -7.37 7.81
CA LYS A 79 -8.92 -6.54 8.25
C LYS A 79 -9.25 -5.44 7.25
N HIS A 80 -8.22 -4.78 6.70
CA HIS A 80 -8.41 -3.61 5.83
C HIS A 80 -8.41 -3.93 4.32
N SER A 81 -7.93 -5.10 3.90
CA SER A 81 -7.86 -5.54 2.50
C SER A 81 -7.85 -7.08 2.38
N SER A 82 -8.89 -7.73 2.91
CA SER A 82 -9.03 -9.20 2.94
C SER A 82 -8.93 -9.90 1.57
N GLY A 83 -9.27 -9.19 0.50
CA GLY A 83 -9.19 -9.69 -0.88
C GLY A 83 -7.78 -9.62 -1.52
N CYS A 84 -6.76 -9.16 -0.80
CA CYS A 84 -5.41 -9.04 -1.34
C CYS A 84 -4.79 -10.40 -1.64
N ALA A 85 -4.54 -10.70 -2.92
CA ALA A 85 -3.95 -11.99 -3.33
C ALA A 85 -2.56 -12.25 -2.73
N PHE A 86 -1.82 -11.19 -2.34
CA PHE A 86 -0.52 -11.34 -1.68
C PHE A 86 -0.63 -12.10 -0.34
N LEU A 87 -1.73 -11.95 0.41
CA LEU A 87 -1.96 -12.67 1.67
C LEU A 87 -2.03 -14.20 1.50
N SER A 88 -2.27 -14.68 0.27
CA SER A 88 -2.32 -16.11 -0.06
C SER A 88 -0.99 -16.67 -0.56
N VAL A 89 0.02 -15.83 -0.79
CA VAL A 89 1.32 -16.26 -1.30
C VAL A 89 2.14 -16.84 -0.15
N LYS A 90 2.41 -18.16 -0.22
CA LYS A 90 3.20 -18.88 0.81
C LYS A 90 4.70 -18.98 0.48
N LYS A 91 5.05 -18.74 -0.78
CA LYS A 91 6.41 -18.86 -1.30
C LYS A 91 7.11 -17.51 -1.23
N GLN A 92 8.41 -17.51 -0.96
CA GLN A 92 9.19 -16.30 -1.21
C GLN A 92 9.25 -16.01 -2.71
N PHE A 93 9.54 -14.76 -3.07
CA PHE A 93 9.51 -14.34 -4.47
C PHE A 93 10.48 -15.14 -5.34
N GLU A 94 11.63 -15.49 -4.77
CA GLU A 94 12.71 -16.28 -5.36
C GLU A 94 12.30 -17.73 -5.64
N GLU A 95 11.24 -18.22 -5.00
CA GLU A 95 10.72 -19.58 -5.12
C GLU A 95 9.56 -19.69 -6.12
N LEU A 96 9.09 -18.55 -6.66
CA LEU A 96 8.02 -18.52 -7.64
C LEU A 96 8.54 -18.98 -9.01
N THR A 97 7.75 -19.83 -9.66
CA THR A 97 7.90 -20.04 -11.10
C THR A 97 7.55 -18.76 -11.85
N LEU A 98 8.09 -18.60 -13.07
CA LEU A 98 7.75 -17.47 -13.94
C LEU A 98 6.23 -17.35 -14.17
N GLY A 99 5.53 -18.49 -14.31
CA GLY A 99 4.08 -18.51 -14.48
C GLY A 99 3.31 -18.04 -13.25
N GLU A 100 3.78 -18.36 -12.04
CA GLU A 100 3.21 -17.83 -10.79
C GLU A 100 3.46 -16.33 -10.67
N PHE A 101 4.69 -15.88 -10.96
CA PHE A 101 5.04 -14.45 -10.97
C PHE A 101 4.16 -13.64 -11.91
N LEU A 102 4.03 -14.05 -13.17
CA LEU A 102 3.24 -13.32 -14.17
C LEU A 102 1.75 -13.24 -13.81
N LYS A 103 1.22 -14.21 -13.06
CA LYS A 103 -0.14 -14.12 -12.51
C LYS A 103 -0.24 -13.05 -11.44
N LEU A 104 0.72 -13.00 -10.51
CA LEU A 104 0.76 -11.98 -9.46
C LEU A 104 0.96 -10.57 -10.03
N ASP A 105 1.86 -10.39 -11.00
CA ASP A 105 2.10 -9.10 -11.62
C ASP A 105 0.85 -8.58 -12.37
N ARG A 106 0.13 -9.47 -13.05
CA ARG A 106 -1.17 -9.14 -13.66
C ARG A 106 -2.19 -8.66 -12.63
N GLU A 107 -2.33 -9.36 -11.51
CA GLU A 107 -3.27 -8.97 -10.45
C GLU A 107 -2.85 -7.64 -9.80
N ARG A 108 -1.55 -7.42 -9.58
CA ARG A 108 -1.04 -6.12 -9.11
C ARG A 108 -1.35 -4.99 -10.08
N ALA A 109 -1.21 -5.20 -11.39
CA ALA A 109 -1.57 -4.21 -12.39
C ALA A 109 -3.06 -3.85 -12.34
N LYS A 110 -3.95 -4.83 -12.15
CA LYS A 110 -5.39 -4.58 -11.93
C LYS A 110 -5.64 -3.76 -10.66
N ASN A 111 -4.98 -4.10 -9.56
CA ASN A 111 -5.11 -3.36 -8.30
C ASN A 111 -4.67 -1.91 -8.46
N LYS A 112 -3.59 -1.66 -9.22
CA LYS A 112 -3.11 -0.31 -9.52
C LYS A 112 -4.16 0.50 -10.27
N ILE A 113 -4.73 -0.06 -11.34
CA ILE A 113 -5.81 0.58 -12.10
C ILE A 113 -6.99 0.90 -11.18
N ALA A 114 -7.42 -0.06 -10.35
CA ALA A 114 -8.53 0.13 -9.42
C ALA A 114 -8.28 1.28 -8.41
N LYS A 115 -7.07 1.35 -7.83
CA LYS A 115 -6.66 2.45 -6.93
C LYS A 115 -6.71 3.81 -7.64
N GLU A 116 -6.09 3.91 -8.82
CA GLU A 116 -6.05 5.16 -9.59
C GLU A 116 -7.45 5.61 -10.03
N THR A 117 -8.31 4.69 -10.47
CA THR A 117 -9.71 5.00 -10.81
C THR A 117 -10.50 5.46 -9.59
N ASN A 118 -10.31 4.83 -8.43
CA ASN A 118 -10.98 5.24 -7.19
C ASN A 118 -10.55 6.64 -6.74
N ASN A 119 -9.25 6.97 -6.86
CA ASN A 119 -8.75 8.31 -6.53
C ASN A 119 -9.39 9.37 -7.45
N LYS A 120 -9.38 9.14 -8.78
CA LYS A 120 -10.02 10.05 -9.76
C LYS A 120 -11.52 10.23 -9.49
N LYS A 121 -12.22 9.16 -9.09
CA LYS A 121 -13.64 9.23 -8.72
C LYS A 121 -13.86 10.14 -7.51
N LYS A 122 -13.04 9.99 -6.46
CA LYS A 122 -13.10 10.87 -5.27
C LYS A 122 -12.85 12.34 -5.62
N GLU A 123 -11.81 12.62 -6.40
CA GLU A 123 -11.50 13.97 -6.88
C GLU A 123 -12.67 14.59 -7.66
N PHE A 124 -13.30 13.81 -8.55
CA PHE A 124 -14.48 14.23 -9.29
C PHE A 124 -15.67 14.52 -8.37
N GLU A 125 -15.94 13.64 -7.39
CA GLU A 125 -17.02 13.83 -6.40
C GLU A 125 -16.81 15.08 -5.52
N GLU A 126 -15.57 15.34 -5.09
CA GLU A 126 -15.22 16.54 -4.35
C GLU A 126 -15.38 17.81 -5.19
N THR A 127 -14.94 17.76 -6.45
CA THR A 127 -15.13 18.86 -7.40
C THR A 127 -16.62 19.13 -7.63
N ALA A 128 -17.42 18.08 -7.84
CA ALA A 128 -18.86 18.18 -8.02
C ALA A 128 -19.54 18.80 -6.78
N LYS A 129 -19.12 18.44 -5.56
CA LYS A 129 -19.61 19.05 -4.31
C LYS A 129 -19.27 20.54 -4.23
N LYS A 130 -18.06 20.95 -4.60
CA LYS A 130 -17.64 22.36 -4.63
C LYS A 130 -18.45 23.17 -5.64
N VAL A 131 -18.61 22.63 -6.86
CA VAL A 131 -19.41 23.26 -7.92
C VAL A 131 -20.87 23.40 -7.50
N ARG A 132 -21.47 22.36 -6.90
CA ARG A 132 -22.86 22.42 -6.39
C ARG A 132 -23.02 23.53 -5.34
N ARG A 133 -22.11 23.61 -4.36
CA ARG A 133 -22.15 24.67 -3.34
C ARG A 133 -22.05 26.07 -3.94
N ALA A 134 -21.22 26.25 -4.97
CA ALA A 134 -21.09 27.54 -5.66
C ALA A 134 -22.39 27.92 -6.40
N ILE A 135 -23.05 26.96 -7.05
CA ILE A 135 -24.35 27.18 -7.71
C ILE A 135 -25.43 27.56 -6.67
N GLU A 136 -25.49 26.85 -5.54
CA GLU A 136 -26.43 27.14 -4.45
C GLU A 136 -26.21 28.54 -3.84
N GLN A 137 -24.95 28.96 -3.70
CA GLN A 137 -24.60 30.30 -3.21
C GLN A 137 -25.03 31.40 -4.18
N LEU A 138 -24.83 31.21 -5.48
CA LEU A 138 -25.28 32.16 -6.50
C LEU A 138 -26.81 32.28 -6.51
N ALA A 139 -27.52 31.16 -6.42
CA ALA A 139 -28.98 31.14 -6.40
C ALA A 139 -29.60 31.77 -5.13
N ALA A 140 -28.85 31.86 -4.02
CA ALA A 140 -29.29 32.50 -2.78
C ALA A 140 -29.04 34.02 -2.76
N MET A 141 -28.36 34.57 -3.77
CA MET A 141 -28.11 36.02 -3.91
C MET A 141 -29.18 36.74 -4.76
N ASP A 142 -30.03 35.99 -5.45
CA ASP A 142 -31.20 36.46 -6.22
C ASP A 142 -32.49 36.39 -5.38
#